data_AF-A0A1U7AE95-F1
#
_entry.id   AF-A0A1U7AE95-F1
#
_cell.length_a   1.000
_cell.length_b   1.000
_cell.length_c   1.000
_cell.angle_alpha   90.00
_cell.angle_beta   90.00
_cell.angle_gamma   90.00
#
_symmetry.space_group_name_H-M   'P 1'
#
loop_
_entity.id
_entity.type
_entity.pdbx_description
1 polymer ?
#
loop_
_entity_poly.entity_id
_entity_poly.type
_entity_poly.pdbx_seq_one_letter_code
_entity_poly.pdbx_strand_id
1 'polypeptide(L)'
;PSKSKEENEKRLIELQGIEKNIGAAQQATQQEFQKKQGELFEPISKKAKEAIDKVAAALGFDYVIDATQGGGLIVAKGRDILPEVKKELGF
;
A
#
# COMPACT_ATOMS: atom_id res chain seq x y z
N PRO A 1 -9.87 -53.97 0.10
CA PRO A 1 -8.81 -53.21 0.80
C PRO A 1 -9.42 -52.07 1.65
N SER A 2 -9.81 -52.41 2.88
CA SER A 2 -10.25 -51.46 3.90
C SER A 2 -9.01 -51.07 4.72
N LYS A 3 -8.57 -49.82 4.63
CA LYS A 3 -7.47 -49.31 5.47
C LYS A 3 -7.90 -49.30 6.95
N SER A 4 -6.97 -49.55 7.88
CA SER A 4 -7.29 -49.68 9.31
C SER A 4 -7.84 -48.36 9.89
N LYS A 5 -8.64 -48.42 10.95
CA LYS A 5 -9.22 -47.23 11.61
C LYS A 5 -8.14 -46.22 12.02
N GLU A 6 -7.00 -46.69 12.51
CA GLU A 6 -5.84 -45.84 12.86
C GLU A 6 -5.28 -45.07 11.67
N GLU A 7 -5.25 -45.67 10.48
CA GLU A 7 -4.76 -45.03 9.27
C GLU A 7 -5.73 -43.96 8.75
N ASN A 8 -7.01 -44.06 9.08
CA ASN A 8 -8.02 -43.03 8.79
C ASN A 8 -7.97 -41.90 9.82
N GLU A 9 -7.77 -42.21 11.11
CA GLU A 9 -7.60 -41.20 12.17
C GLU A 9 -6.34 -40.36 11.97
N LYS A 10 -5.20 -40.99 11.63
CA LYS A 10 -3.97 -40.26 11.30
C LYS A 10 -4.16 -39.30 10.12
N ARG A 11 -4.87 -39.74 9.07
CA ARG A 11 -5.18 -38.90 7.92
C ARG A 11 -6.11 -37.74 8.26
N LEU A 12 -7.04 -37.93 9.20
CA LEU A 12 -7.91 -36.84 9.65
C LEU A 12 -7.10 -35.73 10.36
N ILE A 13 -6.17 -36.12 11.23
CA ILE A 13 -5.26 -35.20 11.94
C ILE A 13 -4.34 -34.48 10.94
N GLU A 14 -3.81 -35.21 9.96
CA GLU A 14 -2.97 -34.65 8.90
C GLU A 14 -3.73 -33.61 8.06
N LEU A 15 -4.98 -33.92 7.66
CA LEU A 15 -5.84 -32.99 6.92
C LEU A 15 -6.15 -31.73 7.73
N GLN A 16 -6.48 -31.86 9.01
CA GLN A 16 -6.70 -30.70 9.89
C GLN A 16 -5.43 -29.83 10.03
N GLY A 17 -4.25 -30.46 10.10
CA GLY A 17 -2.97 -29.76 10.09
C GLY A 17 -2.72 -29.00 8.78
N ILE A 18 -3.03 -29.63 7.65
CA ILE A 18 -2.93 -29.00 6.32
C ILE A 18 -3.89 -27.82 6.19
N GLU A 19 -5.16 -27.97 6.58
CA GLU A 19 -6.16 -26.88 6.54
C GLU A 19 -5.71 -25.67 7.36
N LYS A 20 -5.21 -25.90 8.58
CA LYS A 20 -4.65 -24.83 9.43
C LYS A 20 -3.46 -24.14 8.77
N ASN A 21 -2.55 -24.90 8.17
CA ASN A 21 -1.38 -24.36 7.50
C ASN A 21 -1.77 -23.53 6.27
N ILE A 22 -2.76 -23.97 5.49
CA ILE A 22 -3.28 -23.22 4.34
C ILE A 22 -3.86 -21.87 4.80
N GLY A 23 -4.70 -21.88 5.83
CA GLY A 23 -5.27 -20.64 6.38
C GLY A 23 -4.19 -19.66 6.87
N ALA A 24 -3.18 -20.17 7.58
CA ALA A 24 -2.05 -19.36 8.04
C ALA A 24 -1.22 -18.80 6.87
N ALA A 25 -0.95 -19.60 5.84
CA ALA A 25 -0.21 -19.17 4.66
C ALA A 25 -0.97 -18.08 3.87
N GLN A 26 -2.30 -18.20 3.73
CA GLN A 26 -3.13 -17.18 3.09
C GLN A 26 -3.08 -15.85 3.85
N GLN A 27 -3.19 -15.89 5.18
CA GLN A 27 -3.10 -14.68 6.01
C GLN A 27 -1.71 -14.05 5.94
N ALA A 28 -0.64 -14.86 6.00
CA ALA A 28 0.74 -14.38 5.87
C ALA A 28 0.99 -13.72 4.50
N THR A 29 0.48 -14.32 3.43
CA THR A 29 0.58 -13.78 2.07
C THR A 29 -0.11 -12.42 1.97
N GLN A 30 -1.31 -12.28 2.55
CA GLN A 30 -2.05 -11.02 2.54
C GLN A 30 -1.29 -9.91 3.28
N GLN A 31 -0.67 -10.24 4.42
CA GLN A 31 0.16 -9.30 5.18
C GLN A 31 1.42 -8.91 4.41
N GLU A 32 2.12 -9.89 3.82
CA GLU A 32 3.32 -9.63 3.02
C GLU A 32 3.00 -8.73 1.82
N PHE A 33 1.87 -8.97 1.15
CA PHE A 33 1.42 -8.13 0.03
C PHE A 33 1.15 -6.68 0.47
N GLN A 34 0.49 -6.47 1.61
CA GLN A 34 0.26 -5.13 2.16
C GLN A 34 1.58 -4.45 2.53
N LYS A 35 2.49 -5.18 3.18
CA LYS A 35 3.82 -4.69 3.55
C LYS A 35 4.61 -4.25 2.32
N LYS A 36 4.65 -5.10 1.29
CA LYS A 36 5.40 -4.85 0.06
C LYS A 36 4.82 -3.68 -0.73
N GLN A 37 3.50 -3.52 -0.76
CA GLN A 37 2.88 -2.32 -1.33
C GLN A 37 3.31 -1.06 -0.58
N GLY A 38 3.33 -1.07 0.75
CA GLY A 38 3.81 0.04 1.56
C GLY A 38 5.28 0.38 1.29
N GLU A 39 6.15 -0.63 1.31
CA GLU A 39 7.59 -0.50 1.04
C GLU A 39 7.88 0.08 -0.35
N LEU A 40 7.10 -0.30 -1.37
CA LEU A 40 7.24 0.25 -2.72
C LEU A 40 6.67 1.66 -2.85
N PHE A 41 5.61 1.97 -2.11
CA PHE A 41 4.93 3.27 -2.18
C PHE A 41 5.65 4.37 -1.39
N GLU A 42 6.30 4.02 -0.28
CA GLU A 42 7.04 4.93 0.59
C GLU A 42 8.09 5.78 -0.16
N PRO A 43 9.03 5.21 -0.95
CA PRO A 43 10.03 6.01 -1.65
C PRO A 43 9.42 6.93 -2.71
N ILE A 44 8.32 6.51 -3.35
CA ILE A 44 7.59 7.32 -4.35
C ILE A 44 6.95 8.53 -3.67
N SER A 45 6.26 8.29 -2.55
CA SER A 45 5.62 9.35 -1.76
C SER A 45 6.63 10.34 -1.21
N LYS A 46 7.78 9.85 -0.73
CA LYS A 46 8.87 10.70 -0.25
C LYS A 46 9.42 11.59 -1.36
N LYS A 47 9.72 11.03 -2.53
CA LYS A 47 10.21 11.80 -3.68
C LYS A 47 9.20 12.87 -4.12
N ALA A 48 7.91 12.52 -4.16
CA ALA A 48 6.85 13.48 -4.48
C ALA A 48 6.78 14.60 -3.44
N LYS A 49 6.84 14.27 -2.15
CA LYS A 49 6.84 15.26 -1.07
C LYS A 49 8.04 16.22 -1.15
N GLU A 50 9.24 15.69 -1.37
CA GLU A 50 10.44 16.51 -1.50
C GLU A 50 10.35 17.48 -2.70
N ALA A 51 9.79 17.03 -3.83
CA ALA A 51 9.55 17.90 -4.98
C ALA A 51 8.50 18.98 -4.70
N ILE A 52 7.41 18.63 -4.01
CA ILE A 52 6.39 19.59 -3.56
C ILE A 52 7.00 20.64 -2.63
N ASP A 53 7.76 20.21 -1.62
CA ASP A 53 8.38 21.10 -0.63
C ASP A 53 9.37 22.08 -1.32
N LYS A 54 10.16 21.58 -2.30
CA LYS A 54 11.10 22.41 -3.07
C LYS A 54 10.39 23.45 -3.95
N VAL A 55 9.34 23.04 -4.67
CA VAL A 55 8.55 23.96 -5.52
C VAL A 55 7.81 24.99 -4.66
N ALA A 56 7.21 24.56 -3.56
CA ALA A 56 6.53 25.46 -2.63
C ALA A 56 7.50 26.52 -2.08
N ALA A 57 8.69 26.11 -1.62
CA ALA A 57 9.71 27.04 -1.14
C ALA A 57 10.17 28.02 -2.22
N ALA A 58 10.39 27.55 -3.46
CA ALA A 58 10.79 28.41 -4.58
C ALA A 58 9.72 29.44 -4.97
N LEU A 59 8.45 29.12 -4.74
CA LEU A 59 7.31 29.98 -5.04
C LEU A 59 6.82 30.81 -3.84
N GLY A 60 7.42 30.61 -2.66
CA GLY A 60 7.05 31.33 -1.43
C GLY A 60 5.72 30.86 -0.82
N PHE A 61 5.37 29.58 -0.97
CA PHE A 61 4.20 28.99 -0.34
C PHE A 61 4.57 28.27 0.96
N ASP A 62 3.91 28.66 2.06
CA ASP A 62 4.04 27.98 3.35
C ASP A 62 3.18 26.72 3.46
N TYR A 63 2.11 26.64 2.65
CA TYR A 63 1.15 25.53 2.68
C TYR A 63 0.75 25.12 1.25
N VAL A 64 0.66 23.81 1.05
CA VAL A 64 0.11 23.18 -0.16
C VAL A 64 -1.00 22.23 0.27
N ILE A 65 -2.17 22.35 -0.34
CA ILE A 65 -3.35 21.53 -0.03
C ILE A 65 -3.69 20.69 -1.26
N ASP A 66 -3.97 19.41 -1.05
CA ASP A 66 -4.46 18.52 -2.09
C ASP A 66 -5.85 18.96 -2.57
N ALA A 67 -5.98 19.19 -3.88
CA ALA A 67 -7.21 19.62 -4.53
C ALA A 67 -8.08 18.46 -5.05
N THR A 68 -7.78 17.22 -4.66
CA THR A 68 -8.58 16.04 -4.99
C THR A 68 -10.04 16.24 -4.56
N GLN A 69 -10.97 16.03 -5.50
CA GLN A 69 -12.40 16.19 -5.24
C GLN A 69 -12.84 15.30 -4.07
N GLY A 70 -13.55 15.89 -3.11
CA GLY A 70 -13.98 15.20 -1.89
C GLY A 70 -12.94 15.21 -0.74
N GLY A 71 -11.74 15.73 -0.95
CA GLY A 71 -10.65 15.80 0.05
C GLY A 71 -10.79 16.90 1.11
N GLY A 72 -11.91 17.63 1.14
CA GLY A 72 -12.18 18.70 2.11
C GLY A 72 -11.86 20.11 1.64
N LEU A 73 -11.15 20.28 0.52
CA LEU A 73 -10.98 21.61 -0.10
C LEU A 73 -12.28 22.02 -0.81
N ILE A 74 -12.99 22.98 -0.23
CA ILE A 74 -14.30 23.43 -0.75
C ILE A 74 -14.14 24.29 -2.02
N VAL A 75 -13.07 25.11 -2.09
CA VAL A 75 -12.81 26.02 -3.21
C VAL A 75 -11.35 25.88 -3.66
N ALA A 76 -11.15 25.29 -4.85
CA ALA A 76 -9.84 25.04 -5.44
C ALA A 76 -9.56 25.98 -6.63
N LYS A 77 -9.53 27.30 -6.38
CA LYS A 77 -9.23 28.32 -7.40
C LYS A 77 -7.85 28.97 -7.25
N GLY A 78 -7.04 28.46 -6.32
CA GLY A 78 -5.68 28.94 -6.09
C GLY A 78 -4.72 28.54 -7.22
N ARG A 79 -3.44 28.91 -7.07
CA ARG A 79 -2.39 28.47 -7.98
C ARG A 79 -2.20 26.97 -7.89
N ASP A 80 -2.35 26.28 -9.02
CA ASP A 80 -1.93 24.90 -9.17
C ASP A 80 -0.41 24.87 -9.39
N ILE A 81 0.30 24.11 -8.54
CA ILE A 81 1.75 23.90 -8.64
C ILE A 81 2.12 22.52 -9.19
N LEU A 82 1.13 21.67 -9.50
CA LEU A 82 1.33 20.33 -10.04
C LEU A 82 2.18 20.35 -11.33
N PRO A 83 2.04 21.31 -12.27
CA PRO A 83 2.92 21.40 -13.43
C PRO A 83 4.40 21.59 -13.06
N GLU A 84 4.70 22.48 -12.12
CA GLU A 84 6.07 22.74 -11.64
C GLU A 84 6.65 21.54 -10.89
N VAL A 85 5.82 20.86 -10.08
CA VAL A 85 6.21 19.63 -9.37
C VAL A 85 6.52 18.49 -10.36
N LYS A 86 5.72 18.33 -11.41
CA LYS A 86 6.00 17.34 -12.48
C LYS A 86 7.34 17.60 -13.14
N LYS A 87 7.61 18.87 -13.47
CA LYS A 87 8.90 19.27 -14.03
C LYS A 87 10.07 18.98 -13.08
N GLU A 88 9.93 19.26 -11.78
CA GLU A 88 10.94 18.95 -10.77
C GLU A 88 11.19 17.44 -10.66
N LEU A 89 10.14 16.62 -10.83
CA LEU A 89 10.25 15.15 -10.84
C LEU A 89 10.79 14.56 -12.16
N GLY A 90 10.89 15.38 -13.22
CA GLY A 90 11.39 14.97 -14.53
C GLY A 90 10.33 14.44 -15.50
N PHE A 91 9.07 14.87 -15.36
CA PHE A 91 7.95 14.53 -16.25
C PHE A 91 7.53 15.70 -17.13
#